data_AF-A0A4Q5YST8-F1
#
_entry.id   AF-A0A4Q5YST8-F1
#
_cell.length_a   1.000
_cell.length_b   1.000
_cell.length_c   1.000
_cell.angle_alpha   90.00
_cell.angle_beta   90.00
_cell.angle_gamma   90.00
#
_symmetry.space_group_name_H-M   'P 1'
#
loop_
_entity.id
_entity.type
_entity.pdbx_description
1 polymer ?
#
loop_
_entity_poly.entity_id
_entity_poly.type
_entity_poly.pdbx_seq_one_letter_code
_entity_poly.pdbx_strand_id
1 'polypeptide(L)'
;MKRLLLLTIALLCGIFSFAQLLTWTPAFPTENDASQNLVITVDASKGNKGLLNYSPSTDVYVHTGVITNLSSSQSDWKYVKFNQNFNQPNTQLQATYIGNNKWQFTIPGSLKTYYNVPAGETILKIAILFRTGNGGLKQANSDNSDMYVPIYSSSLAVRLSQPPTEPKYVPTPEPQTWTIGTNFSVVAEANKSSAMKLYHNGNVIASSSGNVPSITGNSSVTVAGEQQLVAEANDGTTTKYDTIKVYVTPSSPIVALPSGAKDGINYNSPTSVTLVLRAPGKNGATVIGDFNNWQQAVMNKTPDGKFFWITLNGLTAGTEYGFQY
;
A
#
# COMPACT_ATOMS: atom_id res chain seq x y z
N MET A 1 16.29 -43.06 -8.33
CA MET A 1 16.17 -41.85 -9.18
C MET A 1 14.81 -41.14 -9.09
N LYS A 2 13.66 -41.83 -9.10
CA LYS A 2 12.33 -41.18 -9.00
C LYS A 2 12.00 -40.50 -7.65
N ARG A 3 12.62 -40.93 -6.53
CA ARG A 3 12.44 -40.30 -5.21
C ARG A 3 13.28 -39.03 -5.00
N LEU A 4 14.34 -38.83 -5.79
CA LEU A 4 15.17 -37.62 -5.71
C LEU A 4 14.55 -36.44 -6.50
N LEU A 5 13.74 -36.75 -7.52
CA LEU A 5 13.04 -35.76 -8.34
C LEU A 5 11.87 -35.08 -7.60
N LEU A 6 11.23 -35.79 -6.66
CA LEU A 6 10.15 -35.24 -5.81
C LEU A 6 10.68 -34.25 -4.76
N LEU A 7 11.91 -34.44 -4.27
CA LEU A 7 12.59 -33.52 -3.35
C LEU A 7 13.07 -32.25 -4.05
N THR A 8 13.37 -32.29 -5.35
CA THR A 8 13.74 -31.10 -6.15
C THR A 8 12.54 -30.29 -6.60
N ILE A 9 11.36 -30.91 -6.80
CA ILE A 9 10.12 -30.19 -7.14
C ILE A 9 9.47 -29.55 -5.89
N ALA A 10 9.63 -30.14 -4.69
CA ALA A 10 9.16 -29.54 -3.44
C ALA A 10 10.02 -28.32 -3.00
N LEU A 11 11.27 -28.22 -3.45
CA LEU A 11 12.15 -27.07 -3.18
C LEU A 11 11.91 -25.88 -4.13
N LEU A 12 10.97 -26.01 -5.08
CA LEU A 12 10.52 -24.93 -5.96
C LEU A 12 9.23 -24.27 -5.45
N CYS A 13 8.95 -24.35 -4.15
CA CYS A 13 8.09 -23.36 -3.51
C CYS A 13 8.87 -22.04 -3.50
N GLY A 14 8.83 -21.33 -4.63
CA GLY A 14 9.32 -19.98 -4.73
C GLY A 14 8.72 -19.19 -3.56
N ILE A 15 9.59 -18.73 -2.68
CA ILE A 15 9.22 -17.77 -1.65
C ILE A 15 8.85 -16.52 -2.44
N PHE A 16 7.57 -16.36 -2.76
CA PHE A 16 7.05 -15.12 -3.29
C PHE A 16 7.18 -14.09 -2.17
N SER A 17 8.35 -13.46 -2.08
CA SER A 17 8.55 -12.28 -1.27
C SER A 17 7.69 -11.19 -1.90
N PHE A 18 6.62 -10.81 -1.22
CA PHE A 18 5.82 -9.67 -1.61
C PHE A 18 6.71 -8.42 -1.53
N ALA A 19 7.05 -7.87 -2.70
CA ALA A 19 7.75 -6.61 -2.79
C ALA A 19 6.89 -5.48 -2.23
N GLN A 20 7.45 -4.68 -1.32
CA GLN A 20 6.85 -3.45 -0.80
C GLN A 20 7.74 -2.27 -1.18
N LEU A 21 7.18 -1.08 -1.35
CA LEU A 21 7.96 0.12 -1.65
C LEU A 21 9.07 0.35 -0.62
N LEU A 22 8.76 0.17 0.66
CA LEU A 22 9.72 0.29 1.74
C LEU A 22 9.52 -0.88 2.72
N THR A 23 10.59 -1.59 3.03
CA THR A 23 10.64 -2.58 4.11
C THR A 23 11.72 -2.20 5.10
N TRP A 24 11.58 -2.64 6.35
CA TRP A 24 12.57 -2.36 7.38
C TRP A 24 12.65 -3.48 8.42
N THR A 25 13.82 -3.59 9.03
CA THR A 25 14.12 -4.52 10.13
C THR A 25 14.94 -3.78 11.18
N PRO A 26 14.63 -3.90 12.50
CA PRO A 26 13.52 -4.67 13.09
C PRO A 26 12.14 -4.11 12.74
N ALA A 27 11.08 -4.92 12.80
CA ALA A 27 9.71 -4.51 12.42
C ALA A 27 9.17 -3.35 13.28
N PHE A 28 9.61 -3.29 14.55
CA PHE A 28 9.24 -2.27 15.52
C PHE A 28 10.48 -1.52 16.01
N PRO A 29 11.09 -0.67 15.17
CA PRO A 29 12.27 0.08 15.59
C PRO A 29 11.91 1.06 16.71
N THR A 30 12.83 1.24 17.65
CA THR A 30 12.65 2.14 18.79
C THR A 30 13.71 3.24 18.79
N GLU A 31 13.40 4.36 19.43
CA GLU A 31 14.29 5.53 19.41
C GLU A 31 15.56 5.39 20.27
N ASN A 32 15.54 4.57 21.31
CA ASN A 32 16.58 4.50 22.34
C ASN A 32 17.42 3.21 22.32
N ASP A 33 17.12 2.25 21.45
CA ASP A 33 17.88 0.99 21.39
C ASP A 33 19.28 1.21 20.78
N ALA A 34 20.30 1.22 21.64
CA ALA A 34 21.70 1.39 21.26
C ALA A 34 22.29 0.20 20.50
N SER A 35 21.64 -0.96 20.54
CA SER A 35 22.06 -2.19 19.85
C SER A 35 21.35 -2.40 18.51
N GLN A 36 20.31 -1.60 18.22
CA GLN A 36 19.54 -1.70 17.00
C GLN A 36 20.41 -1.47 15.78
N ASN A 37 20.15 -2.23 14.72
CA ASN A 37 20.65 -1.92 13.40
C ASN A 37 19.45 -1.81 12.46
N LEU A 38 18.93 -0.59 12.29
CA LEU A 38 17.73 -0.35 11.51
C LEU A 38 18.09 -0.37 10.02
N VAL A 39 17.76 -1.48 9.37
CA VAL A 39 17.97 -1.69 7.94
C VAL A 39 16.69 -1.32 7.22
N ILE A 40 16.76 -0.35 6.30
CA ILE A 40 15.64 0.12 5.48
C ILE A 40 15.96 -0.23 4.02
N THR A 41 15.06 -0.94 3.36
CA THR A 41 15.20 -1.31 1.94
C THR A 41 14.09 -0.66 1.14
N VAL A 42 14.45 0.03 0.05
CA VAL A 42 13.51 0.56 -0.94
C VAL A 42 13.47 -0.37 -2.16
N ASP A 43 12.28 -0.60 -2.70
CA ASP A 43 12.08 -1.27 -3.99
C ASP A 43 11.58 -0.27 -5.03
N ALA A 44 12.45 0.11 -5.97
CA ALA A 44 12.13 1.10 -7.00
C ALA A 44 11.18 0.56 -8.08
N SER A 45 10.79 -0.72 -8.05
CA SER A 45 9.67 -1.21 -8.88
C SER A 45 8.29 -0.76 -8.37
N LYS A 46 8.22 -0.22 -7.15
CA LYS A 46 7.02 0.32 -6.51
C LYS A 46 7.04 1.85 -6.44
N GLY A 47 6.01 2.44 -5.82
CA GLY A 47 5.90 3.89 -5.62
C GLY A 47 5.89 4.68 -6.93
N ASN A 48 6.56 5.84 -6.96
CA ASN A 48 6.67 6.67 -8.16
C ASN A 48 7.64 6.13 -9.23
N LYS A 49 8.34 5.02 -8.94
CA LYS A 49 9.34 4.40 -9.82
C LYS A 49 10.47 5.34 -10.26
N GLY A 50 10.77 6.38 -9.47
CA GLY A 50 11.75 7.40 -9.84
C GLY A 50 13.20 6.90 -9.95
N LEU A 51 13.50 5.74 -9.37
CA LEU A 51 14.80 5.06 -9.50
C LEU A 51 14.70 3.71 -10.24
N LEU A 52 13.59 3.42 -10.92
CA LEU A 52 13.41 2.16 -11.63
C LEU A 52 14.44 2.01 -12.76
N ASN A 53 15.20 0.93 -12.73
CA ASN A 53 16.30 0.61 -13.65
C ASN A 53 17.41 1.68 -13.68
N TYR A 54 17.56 2.45 -12.59
CA TYR A 54 18.57 3.48 -12.50
C TYR A 54 20.00 2.90 -12.49
N SER A 55 20.92 3.61 -13.14
CA SER A 55 22.35 3.34 -13.22
C SER A 55 23.10 4.69 -13.22
N PRO A 56 24.24 4.82 -12.52
CA PRO A 56 25.01 3.77 -11.84
C PRO A 56 24.40 3.35 -10.49
N SER A 57 24.62 2.09 -10.11
CA SER A 57 24.10 1.53 -8.85
C SER A 57 24.73 2.14 -7.59
N THR A 58 25.84 2.86 -7.73
CA THR A 58 26.57 3.53 -6.65
C THR A 58 26.15 4.98 -6.41
N ASP A 59 25.27 5.55 -7.24
CA ASP A 59 24.84 6.96 -7.12
C ASP A 59 23.43 7.08 -6.51
N VAL A 60 23.19 6.40 -5.39
CA VAL A 60 21.93 6.54 -4.65
C VAL A 60 22.24 6.85 -3.19
N TYR A 61 21.61 7.90 -2.68
CA TYR A 61 21.79 8.44 -1.34
C TYR A 61 20.43 8.63 -0.68
N VAL A 62 20.40 8.60 0.66
CA VAL A 62 19.18 8.90 1.40
C VAL A 62 19.13 10.37 1.82
N HIS A 63 17.98 11.00 1.62
CA HIS A 63 17.60 12.22 2.30
C HIS A 63 16.73 11.81 3.48
N THR A 64 17.21 12.01 4.72
CA THR A 64 16.52 11.51 5.91
C THR A 64 16.49 12.52 7.05
N GLY A 65 15.37 12.56 7.76
CA GLY A 65 15.16 13.29 9.00
C GLY A 65 14.13 12.54 9.86
N VAL A 66 13.60 13.21 10.87
CA VAL A 66 12.57 12.62 11.74
C VAL A 66 11.35 13.53 11.85
N ILE A 67 10.20 12.91 12.01
CA ILE A 67 9.01 13.56 12.54
C ILE A 67 9.01 13.29 14.04
N THR A 68 8.83 14.35 14.82
CA THR A 68 8.82 14.27 16.28
C THR A 68 7.51 14.79 16.84
N ASN A 69 7.35 14.72 18.16
CA ASN A 69 6.24 15.39 18.86
C ASN A 69 6.29 16.93 18.75
N LEU A 70 7.37 17.52 18.22
CA LEU A 70 7.50 18.97 17.97
C LEU A 70 7.35 19.34 16.49
N SER A 71 7.12 18.37 15.60
CA SER A 71 6.79 18.62 14.19
C SER A 71 5.37 19.18 14.08
N SER A 72 5.22 20.28 13.35
CA SER A 72 3.93 20.96 13.10
C SER A 72 3.11 20.36 11.95
N SER A 73 3.74 19.56 11.08
CA SER A 73 3.09 18.89 9.95
C SER A 73 3.87 17.65 9.51
N GLN A 74 3.31 16.87 8.59
CA GLN A 74 4.01 15.74 7.97
C GLN A 74 5.27 16.13 7.19
N SER A 75 5.37 17.38 6.73
CA SER A 75 6.54 17.90 5.99
C SER A 75 7.51 18.68 6.88
N ASP A 76 7.21 18.86 8.17
CA ASP A 76 8.10 19.50 9.14
C ASP A 76 9.12 18.48 9.68
N TRP A 77 10.02 18.04 8.79
CA TRP A 77 11.11 17.14 9.12
C TRP A 77 12.10 17.87 10.04
N LYS A 78 12.31 17.32 11.24
CA LYS A 78 13.35 17.76 12.17
C LYS A 78 14.62 16.94 11.97
N TYR A 79 15.74 17.49 12.44
CA TYR A 79 17.05 16.81 12.46
C TYR A 79 17.43 16.18 11.12
N VAL A 80 17.08 16.85 10.01
CA VAL A 80 17.43 16.39 8.67
C VAL A 80 18.94 16.21 8.60
N LYS A 81 19.34 14.98 8.32
CA LYS A 81 20.74 14.60 8.40
C LYS A 81 21.56 15.36 7.38
N PHE A 82 22.65 15.91 7.90
CA PHE A 82 23.69 16.64 7.22
C PHE A 82 23.29 17.98 6.59
N ASN A 83 22.01 18.39 6.53
CA ASN A 83 21.54 19.69 6.00
C ASN A 83 22.26 20.16 4.71
N GLN A 84 22.88 19.23 3.97
CA GLN A 84 23.71 19.52 2.82
C GLN A 84 22.77 19.75 1.64
N ASN A 85 23.20 20.56 0.69
CA ASN A 85 22.53 20.67 -0.60
C ASN A 85 22.32 19.25 -1.16
N PHE A 86 21.09 18.76 -1.18
CA PHE A 86 20.73 17.40 -1.60
C PHE A 86 20.93 17.15 -3.10
N ASN A 87 21.60 18.08 -3.77
CA ASN A 87 22.13 17.96 -5.11
C ASN A 87 23.64 17.66 -5.09
N GLN A 88 24.19 17.22 -3.95
CA GLN A 88 25.57 16.79 -3.79
C GLN A 88 25.65 15.44 -3.04
N PRO A 89 26.46 14.49 -3.52
CA PRO A 89 26.72 13.22 -2.84
C PRO A 89 27.27 13.37 -1.42
N ASN A 90 26.80 12.53 -0.50
CA ASN A 90 27.41 12.36 0.83
C ASN A 90 27.59 10.86 1.12
N THR A 91 28.84 10.42 1.23
CA THR A 91 29.18 9.00 1.41
C THR A 91 28.60 8.39 2.69
N GLN A 92 28.32 9.19 3.73
CA GLN A 92 27.67 8.71 4.97
C GLN A 92 26.18 8.42 4.79
N LEU A 93 25.57 8.91 3.71
CA LEU A 93 24.17 8.69 3.35
C LEU A 93 24.01 7.76 2.13
N GLN A 94 25.10 7.18 1.64
CA GLN A 94 25.07 6.33 0.46
C GLN A 94 24.29 5.04 0.75
N ALA A 95 23.33 4.73 -0.11
CA ALA A 95 22.59 3.49 -0.06
C ALA A 95 23.34 2.40 -0.85
N THR A 96 23.26 1.17 -0.38
CA THR A 96 23.87 0.00 -1.01
C THR A 96 22.89 -0.63 -1.99
N TYR A 97 23.25 -0.75 -3.26
CA TYR A 97 22.45 -1.51 -4.21
C TYR A 97 22.53 -3.00 -3.91
N ILE A 98 21.38 -3.65 -3.76
CA ILE A 98 21.29 -5.08 -3.42
C ILE A 98 20.70 -5.92 -4.57
N GLY A 99 20.64 -5.37 -5.78
CA GLY A 99 20.06 -6.03 -6.95
C GLY A 99 18.56 -5.79 -7.11
N ASN A 100 18.02 -6.17 -8.27
CA ASN A 100 16.57 -6.13 -8.57
C ASN A 100 15.90 -4.78 -8.28
N ASN A 101 16.53 -3.65 -8.64
CA ASN A 101 16.01 -2.30 -8.39
C ASN A 101 15.83 -1.96 -6.90
N LYS A 102 16.62 -2.58 -6.02
CA LYS A 102 16.57 -2.34 -4.58
C LYS A 102 17.83 -1.70 -4.05
N TRP A 103 17.64 -0.74 -3.15
CA TRP A 103 18.71 -0.11 -2.38
C TRP A 103 18.43 -0.22 -0.89
N GLN A 104 19.48 -0.40 -0.11
CA GLN A 104 19.43 -0.57 1.33
C GLN A 104 20.22 0.54 2.02
N PHE A 105 19.65 1.09 3.08
CA PHE A 105 20.31 2.04 3.97
C PHE A 105 20.19 1.57 5.41
N THR A 106 21.26 1.72 6.17
CA THR A 106 21.36 1.17 7.52
C THR A 106 21.65 2.29 8.51
N ILE A 107 20.80 2.42 9.53
CA ILE A 107 20.95 3.35 10.65
C ILE A 107 21.38 2.54 11.88
N PRO A 108 22.66 2.64 12.30
CA PRO A 108 23.14 1.90 13.46
C PRO A 108 22.82 2.63 14.77
N GLY A 109 22.55 1.84 15.80
CA GLY A 109 22.37 2.28 17.18
C GLY A 109 21.07 3.04 17.43
N SER A 110 21.07 3.80 18.53
CA SER A 110 19.91 4.60 18.96
C SER A 110 19.61 5.66 17.91
N LEU A 111 18.33 5.77 17.53
CA LEU A 111 17.88 6.81 16.62
C LEU A 111 18.04 8.21 17.22
N LYS A 112 17.87 8.39 18.54
CA LYS A 112 18.15 9.68 19.18
C LYS A 112 19.61 10.07 19.05
N THR A 113 20.53 9.16 19.34
CA THR A 113 21.96 9.42 19.16
C THR A 113 22.29 9.63 17.70
N TYR A 114 21.74 8.80 16.81
CA TYR A 114 21.98 8.93 15.38
C TYR A 114 21.53 10.30 14.90
N TYR A 115 20.30 10.76 15.15
CA TYR A 115 19.78 12.05 14.69
C TYR A 115 20.16 13.26 15.55
N ASN A 116 20.83 13.07 16.70
CA ASN A 116 21.09 14.10 17.71
C ASN A 116 19.80 14.72 18.30
N VAL A 117 18.78 13.90 18.55
CA VAL A 117 17.50 14.34 19.13
C VAL A 117 17.63 14.47 20.66
N PRO A 118 17.27 15.62 21.26
CA PRO A 118 17.32 15.82 22.71
C PRO A 118 16.41 14.86 23.49
N ALA A 119 16.73 14.63 24.76
CA ALA A 119 16.00 13.68 25.61
C ALA A 119 14.49 13.99 25.73
N GLY A 120 14.11 15.28 25.75
CA GLY A 120 12.72 15.73 25.89
C GLY A 120 11.88 15.69 24.61
N GLU A 121 12.46 15.26 23.49
CA GLU A 121 11.77 15.15 22.20
C GLU A 121 11.69 13.69 21.78
N THR A 122 10.51 13.26 21.35
CA THR A 122 10.19 11.88 20.97
C THR A 122 10.12 11.77 19.46
N ILE A 123 10.84 10.80 18.91
CA ILE A 123 10.78 10.46 17.49
C ILE A 123 9.52 9.62 17.25
N LEU A 124 8.65 10.10 16.38
CA LEU A 124 7.42 9.40 15.98
C LEU A 124 7.62 8.60 14.70
N LYS A 125 8.37 9.16 13.74
CA LYS A 125 8.68 8.53 12.44
C LYS A 125 10.05 8.97 11.96
N ILE A 126 10.74 8.10 11.23
CA ILE A 126 11.81 8.52 10.33
C ILE A 126 11.15 8.93 9.02
N ALA A 127 11.52 10.09 8.48
CA ALA A 127 11.17 10.49 7.13
C ALA A 127 12.37 10.24 6.21
N ILE A 128 12.13 9.66 5.04
CA ILE A 128 13.20 9.18 4.16
C ILE A 128 12.82 9.22 2.68
N LEU A 129 13.76 9.62 1.84
CA LEU A 129 13.70 9.50 0.38
C LEU A 129 15.03 8.94 -0.14
N PHE A 130 14.98 8.14 -1.19
CA PHE A 130 16.18 7.69 -1.90
C PHE A 130 16.33 8.54 -3.16
N ARG A 131 17.51 9.10 -3.40
CA ARG A 131 17.75 10.10 -4.46
C ARG A 131 19.08 9.86 -5.15
N THR A 132 19.20 10.33 -6.38
CA THR A 132 20.50 10.38 -7.07
C THR A 132 21.42 11.40 -6.41
N GLY A 133 22.74 11.26 -6.58
CA GLY A 133 23.71 12.14 -5.94
C GLY A 133 23.54 13.62 -6.31
N ASN A 134 23.09 13.88 -7.55
CA ASN A 134 22.74 15.22 -8.02
C ASN A 134 21.32 15.67 -7.66
N GLY A 135 20.55 14.85 -6.94
CA GLY A 135 19.19 15.17 -6.48
C GLY A 135 18.09 15.16 -7.56
N GLY A 136 18.45 14.92 -8.83
CA GLY A 136 17.56 15.02 -9.99
C GLY A 136 16.49 13.93 -10.09
N LEU A 137 16.75 12.74 -9.55
CA LEU A 137 15.74 11.68 -9.40
C LEU A 137 15.50 11.38 -7.93
N LYS A 138 14.26 11.01 -7.59
CA LYS A 138 13.86 10.57 -6.25
C LYS A 138 12.86 9.42 -6.32
N GLN A 139 13.08 8.41 -5.49
CA GLN A 139 12.10 7.38 -5.18
C GLN A 139 11.23 7.85 -4.02
N ALA A 140 9.91 7.82 -4.23
CA ALA A 140 8.89 8.31 -3.29
C ALA A 140 7.62 7.43 -3.40
N ASN A 141 6.59 7.75 -2.60
CA ASN A 141 5.26 7.13 -2.76
C ASN A 141 4.68 7.39 -4.17
N SER A 142 3.68 6.61 -4.59
CA SER A 142 3.04 6.75 -5.91
C SER A 142 2.50 8.15 -6.21
N ASP A 143 2.08 8.90 -5.18
CA ASP A 143 1.61 10.29 -5.25
C ASP A 143 2.73 11.33 -5.10
N ASN A 144 4.00 10.90 -5.16
CA ASN A 144 5.21 11.69 -4.93
C ASN A 144 5.38 12.27 -3.50
N SER A 145 4.53 11.86 -2.54
CA SER A 145 4.71 12.21 -1.14
C SER A 145 5.92 11.51 -0.52
N ASP A 146 6.39 12.09 0.58
CA ASP A 146 7.48 11.59 1.40
C ASP A 146 7.18 10.21 2.02
N MET A 147 8.21 9.39 2.21
CA MET A 147 8.08 8.06 2.82
C MET A 147 8.49 8.07 4.29
N TYR A 148 7.82 7.25 5.10
CA TYR A 148 8.00 7.23 6.55
C TYR A 148 8.15 5.81 7.12
N VAL A 149 9.07 5.66 8.07
CA VAL A 149 9.20 4.46 8.92
C VAL A 149 8.67 4.79 10.32
N PRO A 150 7.63 4.10 10.83
CA PRO A 150 7.10 4.36 12.16
C PRO A 150 8.10 3.94 13.25
N ILE A 151 8.24 4.77 14.28
CA ILE A 151 9.06 4.49 15.45
C ILE A 151 8.14 4.20 16.63
N TYR A 152 8.47 3.14 17.38
CA TYR A 152 7.64 2.63 18.45
C TYR A 152 8.27 2.88 19.82
N SER A 153 7.41 2.88 20.85
CA SER A 153 7.82 2.80 22.24
C SER A 153 7.85 1.35 22.72
N SER A 154 8.19 1.14 23.98
CA SER A 154 8.09 -0.17 24.65
C SER A 154 6.65 -0.60 24.96
N SER A 155 5.65 0.22 24.65
CA SER A 155 4.23 -0.15 24.79
C SER A 155 3.85 -1.20 23.76
N LEU A 156 2.83 -2.03 24.05
CA LEU A 156 2.34 -2.98 23.05
C LEU A 156 1.99 -2.26 21.74
N ALA A 157 2.41 -2.85 20.63
CA ALA A 157 2.11 -2.43 19.27
C ALA A 157 1.89 -3.67 18.41
N VAL A 158 0.98 -3.54 17.45
CA VAL A 158 0.70 -4.54 16.42
C VAL A 158 0.69 -3.83 15.07
N ARG A 159 1.13 -4.51 14.02
CA ARG A 159 1.10 -4.00 12.66
C ARG A 159 0.72 -5.11 11.69
N LEU A 160 -0.15 -4.79 10.74
CA LEU A 160 -0.39 -5.57 9.53
C LEU A 160 0.79 -5.35 8.56
N SER A 161 1.49 -6.43 8.21
CA SER A 161 2.58 -6.41 7.23
C SER A 161 2.17 -6.95 5.87
N GLN A 162 1.01 -7.65 5.79
CA GLN A 162 0.36 -8.05 4.54
C GLN A 162 -1.17 -7.82 4.63
N PRO A 163 -1.81 -7.27 3.58
CA PRO A 163 -1.22 -6.78 2.32
C PRO A 163 -0.29 -5.57 2.53
N PRO A 164 0.65 -5.31 1.61
CA PRO A 164 1.61 -4.23 1.77
C PRO A 164 0.95 -2.86 1.69
N THR A 165 1.51 -1.90 2.42
CA THR A 165 1.07 -0.50 2.43
C THR A 165 2.16 0.41 1.88
N GLU A 166 1.79 1.43 1.12
CA GLU A 166 2.67 2.56 0.88
C GLU A 166 3.01 3.26 2.21
N PRO A 167 4.30 3.55 2.47
CA PRO A 167 4.80 4.21 3.68
C PRO A 167 4.49 5.71 3.70
N LYS A 168 3.25 6.10 3.42
CA LYS A 168 2.77 7.49 3.58
C LYS A 168 2.73 7.86 5.06
N TYR A 169 2.54 9.15 5.35
CA TYR A 169 2.45 9.62 6.73
C TYR A 169 1.36 8.87 7.51
N VAL A 170 0.19 8.68 6.90
CA VAL A 170 -0.78 7.65 7.29
C VAL A 170 -0.69 6.55 6.24
N PRO A 171 -0.24 5.34 6.59
CA PRO A 171 -0.08 4.26 5.62
C PRO A 171 -1.37 3.99 4.85
N THR A 172 -1.25 3.79 3.54
CA THR A 172 -2.36 3.40 2.66
C THR A 172 -2.00 2.10 1.97
N PRO A 173 -2.92 1.15 1.75
CA PRO A 173 -2.60 -0.07 1.03
C PRO A 173 -1.96 0.24 -0.34
N GLU A 174 -0.93 -0.50 -0.71
CA GLU A 174 -0.43 -0.47 -2.08
C GLU A 174 -1.54 -0.92 -3.04
N PRO A 175 -1.53 -0.50 -4.32
CA PRO A 175 -2.49 -0.98 -5.29
C PRO A 175 -2.57 -2.52 -5.30
N GLN A 176 -3.75 -3.04 -4.95
CA GLN A 176 -4.03 -4.47 -4.96
C GLN A 176 -4.74 -4.84 -6.26
N THR A 177 -4.48 -6.04 -6.78
CA THR A 177 -5.20 -6.61 -7.93
C THR A 177 -6.38 -7.47 -7.50
N TRP A 178 -6.94 -7.20 -6.32
CA TRP A 178 -8.01 -8.01 -5.74
C TRP A 178 -9.31 -7.82 -6.52
N THR A 179 -9.91 -8.94 -6.88
CA THR A 179 -11.26 -9.07 -7.44
C THR A 179 -12.03 -10.11 -6.62
N ILE A 180 -13.36 -10.19 -6.79
CA ILE A 180 -14.15 -11.27 -6.20
C ILE A 180 -13.56 -12.63 -6.61
N GLY A 181 -13.38 -13.51 -5.63
CA GLY A 181 -12.72 -14.81 -5.77
C GLY A 181 -11.21 -14.79 -5.54
N THR A 182 -10.58 -13.62 -5.40
CA THR A 182 -9.15 -13.52 -5.06
C THR A 182 -8.91 -14.07 -3.65
N ASN A 183 -8.05 -15.09 -3.55
CA ASN A 183 -7.51 -15.55 -2.28
C ASN A 183 -6.32 -14.66 -1.90
N PHE A 184 -6.23 -14.29 -0.63
CA PHE A 184 -5.14 -13.48 -0.11
C PHE A 184 -4.72 -13.96 1.29
N SER A 185 -3.50 -13.57 1.66
CA SER A 185 -2.97 -13.80 3.00
C SER A 185 -2.87 -12.48 3.75
N VAL A 186 -3.15 -12.53 5.04
CA VAL A 186 -3.02 -11.42 5.99
C VAL A 186 -1.98 -11.83 7.00
N VAL A 187 -0.98 -10.98 7.21
CA VAL A 187 0.10 -11.21 8.17
C VAL A 187 0.16 -10.02 9.10
N ALA A 188 0.23 -10.29 10.39
CA ALA A 188 0.47 -9.29 11.41
C ALA A 188 1.61 -9.71 12.34
N GLU A 189 2.30 -8.70 12.86
CA GLU A 189 3.40 -8.83 13.81
C GLU A 189 3.09 -7.98 15.04
N ALA A 190 3.59 -8.38 16.20
CA ALA A 190 3.51 -7.61 17.44
C ALA A 190 4.90 -7.42 18.03
N ASN A 191 5.14 -6.27 18.66
CA ASN A 191 6.43 -5.97 19.29
C ASN A 191 6.67 -6.76 20.59
N LYS A 192 5.63 -7.41 21.12
CA LYS A 192 5.65 -8.31 22.26
C LYS A 192 4.85 -9.55 21.91
N SER A 193 5.32 -10.71 22.36
CA SER A 193 4.57 -11.95 22.24
C SER A 193 3.20 -11.80 22.91
N SER A 194 2.14 -12.00 22.13
CA SER A 194 0.76 -11.68 22.51
C SER A 194 -0.20 -12.75 22.03
N ALA A 195 -1.37 -12.86 22.65
CA ALA A 195 -2.50 -13.52 21.99
C ALA A 195 -2.93 -12.64 20.80
N MET A 196 -3.08 -13.23 19.62
CA MET A 196 -3.34 -12.48 18.38
C MET A 196 -4.56 -13.01 17.64
N LYS A 197 -5.30 -12.11 16.99
CA LYS A 197 -6.38 -12.44 16.06
C LYS A 197 -6.28 -11.60 14.79
N LEU A 198 -6.72 -12.20 13.69
CA LEU A 198 -6.91 -11.51 12.41
C LEU A 198 -8.38 -11.58 12.04
N TYR A 199 -8.90 -10.46 11.54
CA TYR A 199 -10.27 -10.34 11.07
C TYR A 199 -10.32 -9.88 9.62
N HIS A 200 -11.31 -10.38 8.88
CA HIS A 200 -11.71 -9.88 7.57
C HIS A 200 -13.21 -9.57 7.58
N ASN A 201 -13.57 -8.31 7.35
CA ASN A 201 -14.95 -7.81 7.41
C ASN A 201 -15.67 -8.24 8.70
N GLY A 202 -14.99 -8.13 9.84
CA GLY A 202 -15.49 -8.50 11.17
C GLY A 202 -15.42 -9.99 11.53
N ASN A 203 -15.17 -10.89 10.56
CA ASN A 203 -15.07 -12.32 10.82
C ASN A 203 -13.62 -12.70 11.17
N VAL A 204 -13.42 -13.54 12.19
CA VAL A 204 -12.10 -14.07 12.55
C VAL A 204 -11.62 -15.01 11.45
N ILE A 205 -10.45 -14.72 10.87
CA ILE A 205 -9.79 -15.55 9.85
C ILE A 205 -8.57 -16.30 10.39
N ALA A 206 -8.03 -15.87 11.54
CA ALA A 206 -7.01 -16.59 12.29
C ALA A 206 -7.02 -16.16 13.76
N SER A 207 -6.67 -17.08 14.67
CA SER A 207 -6.52 -16.79 16.09
C SER A 207 -5.41 -17.63 16.71
N SER A 208 -4.58 -17.03 17.55
CA SER A 208 -3.66 -17.71 18.45
C SER A 208 -3.87 -17.21 19.87
N SER A 209 -4.23 -18.12 20.77
CA SER A 209 -4.25 -17.86 22.22
C SER A 209 -2.86 -18.00 22.86
N GLY A 210 -1.88 -18.53 22.14
CA GLY A 210 -0.48 -18.54 22.57
C GLY A 210 0.17 -17.17 22.38
N ASN A 211 1.11 -16.82 23.25
CA ASN A 211 1.93 -15.62 23.15
C ASN A 211 2.87 -15.73 21.94
N VAL A 212 2.41 -15.29 20.78
CA VAL A 212 3.15 -15.35 19.50
C VAL A 212 3.61 -13.95 19.08
N PRO A 213 4.77 -13.82 18.40
CA PRO A 213 5.23 -12.53 17.87
C PRO A 213 4.58 -12.17 16.53
N SER A 214 3.94 -13.13 15.85
CA SER A 214 3.27 -12.93 14.58
C SER A 214 2.14 -13.93 14.36
N ILE A 215 1.23 -13.61 13.45
CA ILE A 215 0.13 -14.45 13.04
C ILE A 215 -0.14 -14.28 11.54
N THR A 216 -0.52 -15.38 10.89
CA THR A 216 -0.92 -15.40 9.48
C THR A 216 -2.31 -16.02 9.36
N GLY A 217 -3.16 -15.41 8.54
CA GLY A 217 -4.48 -15.90 8.19
C GLY A 217 -4.71 -15.81 6.69
N ASN A 218 -5.54 -16.70 6.16
CA ASN A 218 -5.91 -16.67 4.75
C ASN A 218 -7.40 -16.40 4.63
N SER A 219 -7.79 -15.63 3.61
CA SER A 219 -9.18 -15.33 3.31
C SER A 219 -9.35 -15.15 1.80
N SER A 220 -10.60 -15.04 1.36
CA SER A 220 -10.93 -14.67 -0.01
C SER A 220 -11.85 -13.44 -0.04
N VAL A 221 -11.80 -12.71 -1.14
CA VAL A 221 -12.74 -11.63 -1.42
C VAL A 221 -14.03 -12.25 -1.93
N THR A 222 -15.12 -12.13 -1.19
CA THR A 222 -16.43 -12.70 -1.57
C THR A 222 -17.39 -11.66 -2.12
N VAL A 223 -17.17 -10.38 -1.79
CA VAL A 223 -17.98 -9.25 -2.22
C VAL A 223 -17.08 -8.10 -2.66
N ALA A 224 -17.54 -7.28 -3.60
CA ALA A 224 -16.86 -6.04 -3.94
C ALA A 224 -17.12 -4.95 -2.87
N GLY A 225 -16.40 -3.84 -2.98
CA GLY A 225 -16.42 -2.73 -2.03
C GLY A 225 -15.20 -2.74 -1.09
N GLU A 226 -15.28 -1.96 -0.03
CA GLU A 226 -14.23 -1.88 0.98
C GLU A 226 -14.10 -3.21 1.74
N GLN A 227 -12.91 -3.80 1.69
CA GLN A 227 -12.51 -4.95 2.48
C GLN A 227 -11.71 -4.45 3.69
N GLN A 228 -12.22 -4.68 4.90
CA GLN A 228 -11.57 -4.31 6.14
C GLN A 228 -10.78 -5.50 6.71
N LEU A 229 -9.49 -5.28 6.98
CA LEU A 229 -8.60 -6.22 7.61
C LEU A 229 -8.16 -5.63 8.95
N VAL A 230 -8.28 -6.41 10.02
CA VAL A 230 -7.92 -5.97 11.37
C VAL A 230 -6.99 -6.98 12.00
N ALA A 231 -5.88 -6.51 12.57
CA ALA A 231 -5.06 -7.28 13.48
C ALA A 231 -5.35 -6.84 14.92
N GLU A 232 -5.45 -7.80 15.83
CA GLU A 232 -5.57 -7.60 17.26
C GLU A 232 -4.39 -8.30 17.95
N ALA A 233 -3.74 -7.61 18.89
CA ALA A 233 -2.77 -8.19 19.79
C ALA A 233 -3.14 -7.85 21.24
N ASN A 234 -3.10 -8.85 22.11
CA ASN A 234 -3.39 -8.73 23.53
C ASN A 234 -2.26 -9.38 24.35
N ASP A 235 -1.57 -8.58 25.18
CA ASP A 235 -0.45 -9.04 26.02
C ASP A 235 -0.88 -9.46 27.45
N GLY A 236 -2.18 -9.71 27.65
CA GLY A 236 -2.81 -10.03 28.93
C GLY A 236 -3.19 -8.79 29.75
N THR A 237 -2.66 -7.62 29.41
CA THR A 237 -2.94 -6.35 30.12
C THR A 237 -3.59 -5.32 29.21
N THR A 238 -3.09 -5.22 27.98
CA THR A 238 -3.52 -4.23 27.00
C THR A 238 -3.91 -4.92 25.70
N THR A 239 -4.81 -4.29 24.94
CA THR A 239 -5.17 -4.73 23.60
C THR A 239 -4.89 -3.61 22.61
N LYS A 240 -4.26 -3.96 21.49
CA LYS A 240 -3.95 -3.04 20.40
C LYS A 240 -4.47 -3.59 19.09
N TYR A 241 -4.78 -2.67 18.18
CA TYR A 241 -5.31 -2.96 16.88
C TYR A 241 -4.53 -2.24 15.79
N ASP A 242 -4.44 -2.88 14.63
CA ASP A 242 -4.07 -2.23 13.38
C ASP A 242 -5.13 -2.56 12.32
N THR A 243 -5.35 -1.65 11.37
CA THR A 243 -6.42 -1.79 10.37
C THR A 243 -5.96 -1.34 8.99
N ILE A 244 -6.16 -2.21 8.01
CA ILE A 244 -5.99 -1.91 6.58
C ILE A 244 -7.35 -2.02 5.89
N LYS A 245 -7.65 -1.07 5.00
CA LYS A 245 -8.85 -1.06 4.17
C LYS A 245 -8.47 -1.13 2.70
N VAL A 246 -8.81 -2.23 2.03
CA VAL A 246 -8.55 -2.42 0.59
C VAL A 246 -9.87 -2.29 -0.17
N TYR A 247 -9.96 -1.41 -1.15
CA TYR A 247 -11.15 -1.32 -1.99
C TYR A 247 -11.07 -2.32 -3.16
N VAL A 248 -12.09 -3.16 -3.28
CA VAL A 248 -12.27 -4.07 -4.43
C VAL A 248 -13.32 -3.48 -5.35
N THR A 249 -12.94 -3.11 -6.57
CA THR A 249 -13.89 -2.62 -7.56
C THR A 249 -14.89 -3.71 -7.95
N PRO A 250 -16.20 -3.42 -7.98
CA PRO A 250 -17.19 -4.36 -8.50
C PRO A 250 -16.89 -4.75 -9.95
N SER A 251 -17.09 -6.03 -10.28
CA SER A 251 -17.04 -6.46 -11.68
C SER A 251 -18.29 -6.00 -12.42
N SER A 252 -18.10 -5.57 -13.66
CA SER A 252 -19.21 -5.30 -14.57
C SER A 252 -19.94 -6.60 -14.92
N PRO A 253 -21.26 -6.71 -14.68
CA PRO A 253 -22.03 -7.89 -15.08
C PRO A 253 -21.95 -8.11 -16.59
N ILE A 254 -21.83 -9.37 -17.03
CA ILE A 254 -21.79 -9.67 -18.46
C ILE A 254 -23.21 -9.71 -19.01
N VAL A 255 -23.57 -8.70 -19.80
CA VAL A 255 -24.91 -8.57 -20.40
C VAL A 255 -24.79 -8.07 -21.83
N ALA A 256 -25.52 -8.70 -22.76
CA ALA A 256 -25.57 -8.28 -24.15
C ALA A 256 -26.02 -6.82 -24.28
N LEU A 257 -25.42 -6.11 -25.25
CA LEU A 257 -25.81 -4.74 -25.55
C LEU A 257 -27.28 -4.72 -26.01
N PRO A 258 -28.11 -3.76 -25.56
CA PRO A 258 -29.46 -3.60 -26.06
C PRO A 258 -29.47 -3.44 -27.59
N SER A 259 -30.43 -4.10 -28.25
CA SER A 259 -30.53 -4.07 -29.71
C SER A 259 -30.65 -2.63 -30.23
N GLY A 260 -29.87 -2.31 -31.27
CA GLY A 260 -29.87 -0.99 -31.89
C GLY A 260 -29.09 0.10 -31.13
N ALA A 261 -28.60 -0.17 -29.92
CA ALA A 261 -27.75 0.77 -29.19
C ALA A 261 -26.39 0.92 -29.90
N LYS A 262 -25.90 2.15 -29.94
CA LYS A 262 -24.64 2.56 -30.55
C LYS A 262 -23.70 3.11 -29.50
N ASP A 263 -22.44 3.23 -29.85
CA ASP A 263 -21.43 3.89 -28.99
C ASP A 263 -21.85 5.33 -28.66
N GLY A 264 -21.65 5.75 -27.41
CA GLY A 264 -22.10 7.05 -26.90
C GLY A 264 -23.47 7.03 -26.23
N ILE A 265 -24.20 8.15 -26.34
CA ILE A 265 -25.49 8.37 -25.66
C ILE A 265 -26.63 7.95 -26.59
N ASN A 266 -27.52 7.07 -26.11
CA ASN A 266 -28.69 6.59 -26.84
C ASN A 266 -29.96 7.00 -26.09
N TYR A 267 -30.80 7.82 -26.71
CA TYR A 267 -32.06 8.26 -26.10
C TYR A 267 -33.14 7.22 -26.33
N ASN A 268 -33.63 6.60 -25.25
CA ASN A 268 -34.71 5.61 -25.33
C ASN A 268 -36.08 6.30 -25.22
N SER A 269 -36.16 7.38 -24.44
CA SER A 269 -37.34 8.24 -24.25
C SER A 269 -36.92 9.61 -23.64
N PRO A 270 -37.83 10.59 -23.45
CA PRO A 270 -37.49 11.86 -22.79
C PRO A 270 -36.95 11.73 -21.36
N THR A 271 -37.13 10.57 -20.71
CA THR A 271 -36.74 10.31 -19.31
C THR A 271 -35.83 9.08 -19.16
N SER A 272 -35.30 8.55 -20.27
CA SER A 272 -34.45 7.35 -20.27
C SER A 272 -33.37 7.42 -21.35
N VAL A 273 -32.13 7.12 -20.96
CA VAL A 273 -30.97 7.05 -21.86
C VAL A 273 -30.15 5.79 -21.58
N THR A 274 -29.58 5.21 -22.63
CA THR A 274 -28.57 4.16 -22.54
C THR A 274 -27.21 4.76 -22.89
N LEU A 275 -26.29 4.76 -21.92
CA LEU A 275 -24.91 5.14 -22.11
C LEU A 275 -24.11 3.93 -22.56
N VAL A 276 -23.30 4.07 -23.60
CA VAL A 276 -22.44 3.02 -24.14
C VAL A 276 -21.02 3.57 -24.25
N LEU A 277 -20.07 2.91 -23.58
CA LEU A 277 -18.66 3.24 -23.58
C LEU A 277 -17.87 2.11 -24.27
N ARG A 278 -17.18 2.41 -25.36
CA ARG A 278 -16.19 1.51 -25.95
C ARG A 278 -14.88 1.54 -25.16
N ALA A 279 -14.58 0.48 -24.42
CA ALA A 279 -13.36 0.36 -23.61
C ALA A 279 -12.78 -1.07 -23.62
N PRO A 280 -12.33 -1.57 -24.79
CA PRO A 280 -11.80 -2.93 -24.89
C PRO A 280 -10.59 -3.15 -23.98
N GLY A 281 -10.48 -4.36 -23.42
CA GLY A 281 -9.39 -4.74 -22.50
C GLY A 281 -9.58 -4.28 -21.06
N LYS A 282 -10.63 -3.51 -20.73
CA LYS A 282 -10.98 -3.17 -19.34
C LYS A 282 -11.78 -4.32 -18.69
N ASN A 283 -11.64 -4.44 -17.36
CA ASN A 283 -12.32 -5.46 -16.57
C ASN A 283 -13.65 -4.98 -15.96
N GLY A 284 -13.84 -3.66 -15.86
CA GLY A 284 -15.04 -3.02 -15.34
C GLY A 284 -15.11 -1.57 -15.79
N ALA A 285 -16.31 -0.99 -15.75
CA ALA A 285 -16.55 0.44 -15.92
C ALA A 285 -17.66 0.90 -14.97
N THR A 286 -17.52 2.13 -14.48
CA THR A 286 -18.55 2.81 -13.71
C THR A 286 -18.97 4.08 -14.43
N VAL A 287 -20.11 4.64 -14.05
CA VAL A 287 -20.49 6.00 -14.39
C VAL A 287 -20.92 6.74 -13.13
N ILE A 288 -20.55 8.00 -13.02
CA ILE A 288 -20.97 8.94 -11.98
C ILE A 288 -21.61 10.16 -12.65
N GLY A 289 -22.57 10.81 -12.00
CA GLY A 289 -23.12 12.06 -12.52
C GLY A 289 -24.25 12.63 -11.68
N ASP A 290 -24.88 13.68 -12.20
CA ASP A 290 -25.97 14.38 -11.50
C ASP A 290 -27.17 13.48 -11.21
N PHE A 291 -27.39 12.45 -12.05
CA PHE A 291 -28.46 11.47 -11.87
C PHE A 291 -28.27 10.55 -10.66
N ASN A 292 -27.08 10.50 -10.05
CA ASN A 292 -26.78 9.65 -8.90
C ASN A 292 -25.92 10.32 -7.83
N ASN A 293 -25.98 11.66 -7.73
CA ASN A 293 -25.20 12.44 -6.77
C ASN A 293 -23.70 12.09 -6.81
N TRP A 294 -23.16 11.88 -8.01
CA TRP A 294 -21.76 11.57 -8.25
C TRP A 294 -21.25 10.30 -7.54
N GLN A 295 -22.15 9.34 -7.30
CA GLN A 295 -21.81 8.02 -6.76
C GLN A 295 -21.51 7.01 -7.87
N GLN A 296 -20.69 5.99 -7.61
CA GLN A 296 -20.36 4.97 -8.62
C GLN A 296 -21.57 4.08 -8.98
N ALA A 297 -21.96 4.07 -10.26
CA ALA A 297 -22.88 3.09 -10.81
C ALA A 297 -22.15 2.15 -11.78
N VAL A 298 -22.17 0.85 -11.52
CA VAL A 298 -21.46 -0.16 -12.32
C VAL A 298 -22.17 -0.39 -13.64
N MET A 299 -21.43 -0.30 -14.74
CA MET A 299 -21.95 -0.59 -16.09
C MET A 299 -21.88 -2.09 -16.39
N ASN A 300 -22.78 -2.59 -17.23
CA ASN A 300 -22.73 -3.94 -17.80
C ASN A 300 -21.63 -4.04 -18.85
N LYS A 301 -20.92 -5.16 -18.94
CA LYS A 301 -19.93 -5.46 -19.98
C LYS A 301 -20.55 -6.37 -21.04
N THR A 302 -20.33 -6.08 -22.32
CA THR A 302 -20.81 -6.95 -23.39
C THR A 302 -20.05 -8.29 -23.41
N PRO A 303 -20.66 -9.40 -23.88
CA PRO A 303 -20.00 -10.71 -23.96
C PRO A 303 -18.71 -10.72 -24.78
N ASP A 304 -18.62 -9.88 -25.82
CA ASP A 304 -17.41 -9.71 -26.63
C ASP A 304 -16.34 -8.82 -25.96
N GLY A 305 -16.65 -8.24 -24.80
CA GLY A 305 -15.76 -7.41 -24.00
C GLY A 305 -15.41 -6.05 -24.60
N LYS A 306 -16.09 -5.62 -25.67
CA LYS A 306 -15.78 -4.37 -26.38
C LYS A 306 -16.45 -3.14 -25.77
N PHE A 307 -17.63 -3.30 -25.19
CA PHE A 307 -18.45 -2.21 -24.71
C PHE A 307 -18.87 -2.40 -23.25
N PHE A 308 -19.03 -1.28 -22.57
CA PHE A 308 -19.72 -1.17 -21.29
C PHE A 308 -20.97 -0.33 -21.47
N TRP A 309 -22.08 -0.69 -20.83
CA TRP A 309 -23.34 0.02 -21.00
C TRP A 309 -24.19 0.06 -19.73
N ILE A 310 -25.01 1.10 -19.59
CA ILE A 310 -26.01 1.20 -18.53
C ILE A 310 -27.21 2.00 -19.04
N THR A 311 -28.42 1.59 -18.64
CA THR A 311 -29.64 2.35 -18.90
C THR A 311 -30.01 3.15 -17.66
N LEU A 312 -30.02 4.48 -17.80
CA LEU A 312 -30.46 5.42 -16.79
C LEU A 312 -31.94 5.73 -17.04
N ASN A 313 -32.76 5.62 -16.00
CA ASN A 313 -34.19 5.90 -16.04
C ASN A 313 -34.54 6.99 -15.03
N GLY A 314 -35.72 7.59 -15.16
CA GLY A 314 -36.19 8.61 -14.21
C GLY A 314 -35.51 9.97 -14.39
N LEU A 315 -34.94 10.23 -15.56
CA LEU A 315 -34.39 11.54 -15.90
C LEU A 315 -35.51 12.56 -16.13
N THR A 316 -35.23 13.84 -15.91
CA THR A 316 -36.18 14.93 -16.17
C THR A 316 -35.97 15.48 -17.58
N ALA A 317 -37.03 15.51 -18.38
CA ALA A 317 -36.96 16.00 -19.75
C ALA A 317 -36.51 17.48 -19.80
N GLY A 318 -35.59 17.80 -20.72
CA GLY A 318 -35.05 19.15 -20.87
C GLY A 318 -34.03 19.57 -19.81
N THR A 319 -33.70 18.69 -18.85
CA THR A 319 -32.66 18.94 -17.85
C THR A 319 -31.30 18.45 -18.36
N GLU A 320 -30.27 19.26 -18.17
CA GLU A 320 -28.89 18.87 -18.46
C GLU A 320 -28.32 18.04 -17.32
N TYR A 321 -27.54 17.00 -17.64
CA TYR A 321 -26.89 16.12 -16.67
C TYR A 321 -25.40 16.01 -17.02
N GLY A 322 -24.54 16.45 -16.11
CA GLY A 322 -23.11 16.15 -16.13
C GLY A 322 -22.85 14.71 -15.71
N PHE A 323 -21.90 14.04 -16.37
CA PHE A 323 -21.48 12.69 -16.00
C PHE A 323 -20.02 12.41 -16.40
N GLN A 324 -19.44 11.40 -15.79
CA GLN A 324 -18.09 10.90 -16.05
C GLN A 324 -18.07 9.37 -15.99
N TYR A 325 -17.31 8.75 -16.89
CA TYR A 325 -16.96 7.33 -16.85
C TYR A 325 -15.71 7.09 -15.99
#